data_AF-A0AAP8T2I2-F1
#
_entry.id   AF-A0AAP8T2I2-F1
#
_cell.length_a   1.000
_cell.length_b   1.000
_cell.length_c   1.000
_cell.angle_alpha   90.00
_cell.angle_beta   90.00
_cell.angle_gamma   90.00
#
_symmetry.space_group_name_H-M   'P 1'
#
loop_
_entity.id
_entity.type
_entity.pdbx_description
1 polymer ?
#
loop_
_entity_poly.entity_id
_entity_poly.type
_entity_poly.pdbx_seq_one_letter_code
_entity_poly.pdbx_strand_id
1 'polypeptide(L)'
;LGAISCLQHPTFKRLGDLAAGTLVIYREQPLTRPQLPDAPPRRAAFALTLTEQRAILGFAERQGELSEARAGELASILAQPLHVSAPQAVAELNGIARGLLG
;
A
#
# COMPACT_ATOMS: atom_id res chain seq x y z
N LEU A 1 -27.32 15.89 19.79
CA LEU A 1 -28.57 15.91 19.01
C LEU A 1 -28.21 15.86 17.53
N GLY A 2 -28.25 14.66 16.96
CA GLY A 2 -28.40 14.53 15.51
C GLY A 2 -29.85 14.87 15.16
N ALA A 3 -30.03 15.64 14.10
CA ALA A 3 -31.26 15.86 13.33
C ALA A 3 -30.88 17.03 12.42
N ILE A 4 -30.71 16.90 11.12
CA ILE A 4 -31.74 16.46 10.19
C ILE A 4 -31.02 15.73 9.06
N SER A 5 -31.05 14.40 9.12
CA SER A 5 -30.93 13.57 7.92
C SER A 5 -32.28 13.62 7.20
N CYS A 6 -32.22 13.68 5.86
CA CYS A 6 -33.29 13.34 4.92
C CYS A 6 -34.47 14.31 4.70
N LEU A 7 -34.40 15.03 3.57
CA LEU A 7 -35.53 15.10 2.62
C LEU A 7 -35.02 14.47 1.31
N GLN A 8 -35.20 13.16 1.13
CA GLN A 8 -36.34 12.49 0.46
C GLN A 8 -36.34 12.62 -1.09
N HIS A 9 -35.70 11.63 -1.75
CA HIS A 9 -36.04 10.98 -3.06
C HIS A 9 -35.92 11.79 -4.40
N PRO A 10 -35.84 11.23 -5.65
CA PRO A 10 -35.79 9.84 -6.19
C PRO A 10 -34.56 9.40 -7.03
N THR A 11 -33.43 10.08 -7.06
CA THR A 11 -32.24 9.61 -7.82
C THR A 11 -31.02 9.56 -6.92
N PHE A 12 -30.77 8.37 -6.37
CA PHE A 12 -29.73 8.00 -5.39
C PHE A 12 -28.30 8.40 -5.82
N LYS A 13 -27.94 9.67 -5.62
CA LYS A 13 -26.54 10.11 -5.47
C LYS A 13 -26.47 11.25 -4.46
N ARG A 14 -26.00 10.96 -3.24
CA ARG A 14 -25.44 11.97 -2.33
C ARG A 14 -24.12 11.47 -1.74
N LEU A 15 -23.12 12.34 -1.85
CA LEU A 15 -21.75 12.25 -1.34
C LEU A 15 -21.61 12.03 0.19
N GLY A 16 -22.72 11.81 0.91
CA GLY A 16 -22.76 11.79 2.38
C GLY A 16 -22.53 10.43 3.03
N ASP A 17 -22.66 9.32 2.30
CA ASP A 17 -22.62 7.97 2.91
C ASP A 17 -21.23 7.31 2.95
N LEU A 18 -20.17 8.02 2.52
CA LEU A 18 -18.77 7.56 2.63
C LEU A 18 -17.93 8.38 3.62
N ALA A 19 -18.56 9.28 4.37
CA ALA A 19 -17.93 10.10 5.41
C ALA A 19 -18.15 9.57 6.83
N ALA A 20 -18.59 8.31 6.98
CA ALA A 20 -18.78 7.68 8.27
C ALA A 20 -17.48 6.99 8.74
N GLY A 21 -16.61 7.74 9.44
CA GLY A 21 -15.68 7.10 10.38
C GLY A 21 -14.34 7.76 10.68
N THR A 22 -13.93 8.86 10.03
CA THR A 22 -12.61 9.45 10.31
C THR A 22 -12.68 10.95 10.54
N LEU A 23 -12.32 11.32 11.78
CA LEU A 23 -12.00 12.67 12.21
C LEU A 23 -10.88 13.22 11.33
N VAL A 24 -11.19 14.22 10.50
CA VAL A 24 -10.20 14.92 9.68
C VAL A 24 -9.47 15.91 10.58
N ILE A 25 -8.32 15.50 11.11
CA ILE A 25 -7.36 16.42 11.72
C ILE A 25 -6.58 17.07 10.56
N TYR A 26 -6.81 18.35 10.32
CA TYR A 26 -5.95 19.14 9.44
C TYR A 26 -4.64 19.42 10.19
N ARG A 27 -3.61 18.60 9.95
CA ARG A 27 -2.23 18.98 10.23
C ARG A 27 -1.55 19.32 8.91
N GLU A 28 -1.10 20.56 8.77
CA GLU A 28 -0.05 20.97 7.83
C GLU A 28 1.30 20.39 8.28
N GLN A 29 1.38 19.07 8.40
CA GLN A 29 2.65 18.38 8.44
C GLN A 29 2.84 17.90 7.01
N PRO A 30 3.85 18.40 6.27
CA PRO A 30 4.11 17.88 4.93
C PRO A 30 4.24 16.37 5.08
N LEU A 31 3.36 15.62 4.41
CA LEU A 31 3.42 14.17 4.38
C LEU A 31 4.79 13.83 3.80
N THR A 32 5.75 13.47 4.65
CA THR A 32 7.04 12.96 4.21
C THR A 32 6.72 11.74 3.38
N ARG A 33 6.91 11.85 2.06
CA ARG A 33 6.69 10.73 1.16
C ARG A 33 7.67 9.63 1.62
N PRO A 34 7.18 8.45 2.04
CA PRO A 34 8.06 7.41 2.50
C PRO A 34 9.05 7.07 1.38
N GLN A 35 10.33 6.98 1.73
CA GLN A 35 11.37 6.72 0.76
C GLN A 35 11.48 5.21 0.52
N LEU A 36 11.21 4.79 -0.72
CA LEU A 36 11.46 3.43 -1.15
C LEU A 36 12.96 3.20 -1.34
N PRO A 37 13.52 2.06 -0.89
CA PRO A 37 14.93 1.74 -1.08
C PRO A 37 15.36 1.66 -2.53
N ASP A 38 16.67 1.78 -2.75
CA ASP A 38 17.26 1.75 -4.08
C ASP A 38 17.25 0.37 -4.74
N ALA A 39 16.54 0.25 -5.86
CA ALA A 39 16.40 -0.96 -6.67
C ALA A 39 16.01 -0.65 -8.13
N PRO A 40 16.45 -1.41 -9.13
CA PRO A 40 15.96 -1.24 -10.49
C PRO A 40 14.44 -1.55 -10.55
N PRO A 41 13.61 -0.70 -11.20
CA PRO A 41 12.18 -0.96 -11.29
C PRO A 41 11.90 -2.24 -12.07
N ARG A 42 10.99 -3.07 -11.53
CA ARG A 42 10.57 -4.35 -12.12
C ARG A 42 9.06 -4.38 -12.24
N ARG A 43 8.55 -5.05 -13.27
CA ARG A 43 7.12 -5.37 -13.37
C ARG A 43 6.89 -6.73 -12.75
N ALA A 44 5.84 -6.84 -11.94
CA ALA A 44 5.39 -8.15 -11.47
C ALA A 44 5.06 -9.06 -12.66
N ALA A 45 5.47 -10.32 -12.59
CA ALA A 45 5.25 -11.31 -13.65
C ALA A 45 3.77 -11.69 -13.84
N PHE A 46 2.89 -11.24 -12.94
CA PHE A 46 1.46 -11.49 -12.95
C PHE A 46 0.70 -10.24 -12.50
N ALA A 47 -0.61 -10.22 -12.77
CA ALA A 47 -1.48 -9.13 -12.37
C ALA A 47 -1.63 -9.10 -10.84
N LEU A 48 -1.26 -7.97 -10.22
CA LEU A 48 -1.47 -7.72 -8.81
C LEU A 48 -2.79 -6.98 -8.59
N THR A 49 -3.58 -7.44 -7.62
CA THR A 49 -4.72 -6.68 -7.09
C THR A 49 -4.24 -5.39 -6.42
N LEU A 50 -5.13 -4.42 -6.28
CA LEU A 50 -4.80 -3.16 -5.59
C LEU A 50 -4.32 -3.38 -4.15
N THR A 51 -4.89 -4.38 -3.45
CA THR A 51 -4.49 -4.72 -2.08
C THR A 51 -3.06 -5.27 -2.04
N GLU A 52 -2.69 -6.13 -2.99
CA GLU A 52 -1.33 -6.68 -3.07
C GLU A 52 -0.31 -5.60 -3.45
N GLN A 53 -0.63 -4.71 -4.38
CA GLN A 53 0.22 -3.56 -4.71
C GLN A 53 0.49 -2.69 -3.47
N ARG A 54 -0.56 -2.40 -2.69
CA ARG A 54 -0.43 -1.65 -1.42
C ARG A 54 0.37 -2.41 -0.37
N ALA A 55 0.24 -3.73 -0.31
CA ALA A 55 1.03 -4.55 0.61
C ALA A 55 2.52 -4.51 0.25
N ILE A 56 2.86 -4.59 -1.04
CA ILE A 56 4.23 -4.49 -1.55
C ILE A 56 4.81 -3.10 -1.27
N LEU A 57 4.07 -2.03 -1.57
CA LEU A 57 4.49 -0.67 -1.25
C LEU A 57 4.69 -0.49 0.25
N GLY A 58 3.73 -0.92 1.07
CA GLY A 58 3.83 -0.80 2.53
C GLY A 58 4.96 -1.62 3.15
N PHE A 59 5.29 -2.79 2.58
CA PHE A 59 6.50 -3.52 2.94
C PHE A 59 7.73 -2.68 2.61
N ALA A 60 7.83 -2.17 1.38
CA ALA A 60 9.02 -1.48 0.93
C ALA A 60 9.27 -0.14 1.65
N GLU A 61 8.21 0.58 2.02
CA GLU A 61 8.25 1.82 2.80
C GLU A 61 8.70 1.59 4.25
N ARG A 62 8.31 0.48 4.87
CA ARG A 62 8.63 0.17 6.29
C ARG A 62 9.81 -0.78 6.47
N GLN A 63 10.39 -1.30 5.40
CA GLN A 63 11.46 -2.30 5.53
C GLN A 63 12.67 -1.78 6.30
N GLY A 64 12.94 -0.47 6.26
CA GLY A 64 14.01 0.16 7.03
C GLY A 64 13.77 0.17 8.54
N GLU A 65 12.54 -0.06 8.99
CA GLU A 65 12.17 -0.24 10.40
C GLU A 65 12.29 -1.70 10.86
N LEU A 66 12.51 -2.63 9.93
CA LEU A 66 12.68 -4.06 10.19
C LEU A 66 14.17 -4.42 10.25
N SER A 67 14.52 -5.43 11.05
CA SER A 67 15.84 -6.06 10.91
C SER A 67 15.94 -6.75 9.55
N GLU A 68 17.16 -6.88 9.02
CA GLU A 68 17.41 -7.59 7.75
C GLU A 68 16.84 -9.03 7.78
N ALA A 69 17.01 -9.74 8.90
CA ALA A 69 16.47 -11.07 9.09
C ALA A 69 14.93 -11.09 9.00
N ARG A 70 14.25 -10.11 9.62
CA ARG A 70 12.79 -10.02 9.57
C ARG A 70 12.27 -9.63 8.19
N ALA A 71 12.93 -8.68 7.52
CA ALA A 71 12.57 -8.29 6.16
C ALA A 71 12.73 -9.48 5.19
N GLY A 72 13.83 -10.23 5.33
CA GLY A 72 14.08 -11.47 4.60
C GLY A 72 13.04 -12.55 4.86
N GLU A 73 12.67 -12.79 6.12
CA GLU A 73 11.63 -13.74 6.51
C GLU A 73 10.29 -13.40 5.83
N LEU A 74 9.82 -12.15 5.96
CA LEU A 74 8.56 -11.72 5.36
C LEU A 74 8.59 -11.79 3.83
N ALA A 75 9.69 -11.37 3.20
CA ALA A 75 9.82 -11.45 1.74
C ALA A 75 9.85 -12.91 1.25
N SER A 76 10.45 -13.81 2.02
CA SER A 76 10.55 -15.23 1.65
C SER A 76 9.19 -15.93 1.53
N ILE A 77 8.16 -15.46 2.26
CA ILE A 77 6.77 -15.94 2.11
C ILE A 77 6.28 -15.77 0.67
N LEU A 78 6.74 -14.71 -0.01
CA LEU A 78 6.36 -14.39 -1.38
C LEU A 78 7.35 -14.93 -2.43
N ALA A 79 8.44 -15.59 -2.03
CA ALA A 79 9.45 -16.08 -2.97
C ALA A 79 8.87 -17.08 -4.00
N GLN A 80 8.08 -18.05 -3.54
CA GLN A 80 7.43 -19.04 -4.40
C GLN A 80 6.45 -18.41 -5.41
N PRO A 81 5.44 -17.61 -5.01
CA PRO A 81 4.53 -17.00 -5.99
C PRO A 81 5.22 -16.02 -6.93
N LEU A 82 6.30 -15.36 -6.49
CA LEU A 82 7.12 -14.49 -7.34
C LEU A 82 8.10 -15.25 -8.24
N HIS A 83 8.21 -16.58 -8.12
CA HIS A 83 9.16 -17.42 -8.87
C HIS A 83 10.62 -16.98 -8.71
N VAL A 84 11.00 -16.53 -7.50
CA VAL A 84 12.38 -16.14 -7.15
C VAL A 84 12.88 -16.95 -5.98
N SER A 85 14.20 -16.98 -5.79
CA SER A 85 14.78 -17.57 -4.59
C SER A 85 14.50 -16.69 -3.36
N ALA A 86 14.37 -17.31 -2.18
CA ALA A 86 14.18 -16.58 -0.91
C ALA A 86 15.16 -15.41 -0.69
N PRO A 87 16.48 -15.54 -0.93
CA PRO A 87 17.41 -14.40 -0.77
C PRO A 87 17.20 -13.27 -1.79
N GLN A 88 16.54 -13.53 -2.92
CA GLN A 88 16.23 -12.52 -3.93
C GLN A 88 14.88 -11.83 -3.70
N ALA A 89 14.03 -12.38 -2.83
CA ALA A 89 12.65 -11.91 -2.66
C ALA A 89 12.57 -10.45 -2.20
N VAL A 90 13.46 -10.00 -1.31
CA VAL A 90 13.50 -8.59 -0.88
C VAL A 90 13.80 -7.66 -2.06
N ALA A 91 14.81 -8.00 -2.85
CA ALA A 91 15.20 -7.20 -4.01
C ALA A 91 14.09 -7.17 -5.08
N GLU A 92 13.41 -8.30 -5.29
CA GLU A 92 12.30 -8.39 -6.24
C GLU A 92 11.11 -7.53 -5.79
N LEU A 93 10.73 -7.60 -4.51
CA LEU A 93 9.67 -6.76 -3.95
C LEU A 93 10.00 -5.27 -4.04
N ASN A 94 11.26 -4.88 -3.80
CA ASN A 94 11.71 -3.49 -3.95
C ASN A 94 11.65 -3.03 -5.41
N GLY A 95 12.03 -3.89 -6.35
CA GLY A 95 11.89 -3.61 -7.78
C GLY A 95 10.44 -3.43 -8.20
N ILE A 96 9.54 -4.32 -7.75
CA ILE A 96 8.10 -4.22 -8.02
C ILE A 96 7.52 -2.94 -7.40
N ALA A 97 7.83 -2.62 -6.15
CA ALA A 97 7.38 -1.41 -5.48
C ALA A 97 7.75 -0.15 -6.28
N ARG A 98 8.96 -0.11 -6.85
CA ARG A 98 9.38 0.98 -7.73
C ARG A 98 8.68 1.01 -9.07
N GLY A 99 8.48 -0.15 -9.69
CA GLY A 99 7.71 -0.25 -10.93
C GLY A 99 6.26 0.23 -10.80
N LEU A 100 5.70 0.22 -9.58
CA LEU A 100 4.37 0.77 -9.28
C LEU A 100 4.34 2.30 -9.17
N LEU A 101 5.48 2.96 -8.93
CA LEU A 101 5.56 4.42 -8.81
C LEU A 101 5.82 5.16 -10.15
N GLY A 102 6.23 4.45 -11.21
CA GLY A 102 6.49 5.02 -12.54
C GLY A 102 7.95 5.31 -12.79
#